data_AF-A0A7I0ED89-F1
#
_entry.id   AF-A0A7I0ED89-F1
#
_cell.length_a   1.000
_cell.length_b   1.000
_cell.length_c   1.000
_cell.angle_alpha   90.00
_cell.angle_beta   90.00
_cell.angle_gamma   90.00
#
_symmetry.space_group_name_H-M   'P 1'
#
loop_
_entity.id
_entity.type
_entity.pdbx_description
1 polymer ?
#
loop_
_entity_poly.entity_id
_entity_poly.type
_entity_poly.pdbx_seq_one_letter_code
_entity_poly.pdbx_strand_id
1 'polypeptide(L)' 'MPNEHVFVGTRGGVVLRNRVFRRGWVDAAAVKIGEPGPTPHDLRRTCASLAVSAGANVKALQRMLGHASAKENLDTYE' A
#
# COMPACT_ATOMS: atom_id res chain seq x y z
N MET A 1 6.27 11.64 -21.00
CA MET A 1 7.63 12.20 -20.70
C MET A 1 8.04 11.81 -19.28
N PRO A 2 9.32 11.84 -18.87
CA PRO A 2 9.79 11.32 -17.57
C PRO A 2 9.13 11.88 -16.29
N ASN A 3 8.32 12.92 -16.37
CA ASN A 3 7.64 13.57 -15.24
C ASN A 3 6.11 13.51 -15.33
N GLU A 4 5.58 12.59 -16.13
CA GLU A 4 4.14 12.43 -16.32
C GLU A 4 3.55 11.49 -15.27
N HIS A 5 2.45 11.89 -14.65
CA HIS A 5 1.79 11.06 -13.66
C HIS A 5 1.10 9.88 -14.33
N VAL A 6 1.47 8.66 -13.94
CA VAL A 6 0.79 7.42 -14.36
C VAL A 6 -0.63 7.34 -13.75
N PHE A 7 -0.79 7.83 -12.52
CA PHE A 7 -2.07 7.87 -11.82
C PHE A 7 -2.59 9.30 -11.73
N VAL A 8 -3.63 9.58 -12.49
CA VAL A 8 -4.30 10.88 -12.54
C VAL A 8 -5.75 10.77 -12.06
N GLY A 9 -6.25 11.83 -11.44
CA GLY A 9 -7.66 11.96 -11.09
C GLY A 9 -8.53 12.12 -12.34
N THR A 10 -9.77 11.66 -12.27
CA THR A 10 -10.75 11.74 -13.37
C THR A 10 -11.11 13.18 -13.77
N ARG A 11 -10.87 14.17 -12.89
CA ARG A 11 -10.99 15.59 -13.22
C ARG A 11 -9.64 16.17 -13.58
N GLY A 12 -9.47 16.53 -14.85
CA GLY A 12 -8.44 17.45 -15.31
C GLY A 12 -7.02 16.89 -15.41
N GLY A 13 -6.83 15.56 -15.37
CA GLY A 13 -5.52 14.94 -15.55
C GLY A 13 -4.48 15.29 -14.49
N VAL A 14 -4.91 15.85 -13.36
CA VAL A 14 -4.04 16.19 -12.23
C VAL A 14 -3.66 14.94 -11.44
N VAL A 15 -2.56 15.01 -10.70
CA VAL A 15 -2.10 13.90 -9.84
C VAL A 15 -3.23 13.35 -8.96
N LEU A 16 -3.36 12.03 -8.92
CA LEU A 16 -4.32 11.36 -8.05
C LEU A 16 -3.96 11.62 -6.58
N ARG A 17 -4.79 12.39 -5.89
CA ARG A 17 -4.60 12.71 -4.48
C ARG A 17 -4.96 11.50 -3.61
N ASN A 18 -4.20 11.29 -2.53
CA ASN A 18 -4.45 10.19 -1.58
C ASN A 18 -5.90 10.16 -1.06
N ARG A 19 -6.49 11.31 -0.71
CA ARG A 19 -7.89 11.38 -0.24
C ARG A 19 -8.89 10.86 -1.28
N VAL A 20 -8.65 11.13 -2.56
CA VAL A 20 -9.52 10.71 -3.68
C VAL A 20 -9.37 9.20 -3.90
N PHE A 21 -8.12 8.73 -3.91
CA PHE A 21 -7.82 7.30 -4.00
C PHE A 21 -8.46 6.51 -2.85
N ARG A 22 -8.20 6.90 -1.59
CA ARG A 22 -8.73 6.24 -0.41
C ARG A 22 -10.26 6.13 -0.47
N ARG A 23 -10.97 7.26 -0.62
CA ARG A 23 -12.44 7.25 -0.59
C ARG A 23 -13.07 6.56 -1.79
N GLY A 24 -12.53 6.81 -2.99
CA GLY A 24 -13.12 6.31 -4.22
C GLY A 24 -12.88 4.81 -4.44
N TRP A 25 -11.79 4.27 -3.89
CA TRP A 25 -11.35 2.91 -4.17
C TRP A 25 -11.30 2.06 -2.92
N VAL A 26 -10.46 2.42 -1.93
CA VAL A 26 -10.22 1.58 -0.75
C VAL A 26 -11.44 1.51 0.15
N ASP A 27 -11.98 2.66 0.57
CA ASP A 27 -13.17 2.72 1.43
C ASP A 27 -14.40 2.12 0.69
N ALA A 28 -14.53 2.37 -0.62
CA ALA A 28 -15.61 1.81 -1.42
C ALA A 28 -15.51 0.28 -1.58
N ALA A 29 -14.30 -0.26 -1.77
CA ALA A 29 -14.06 -1.71 -1.83
C ALA A 29 -14.28 -2.37 -0.47
N ALA A 30 -13.80 -1.74 0.61
CA ALA A 30 -14.02 -2.15 1.99
C ALA A 30 -15.51 -2.35 2.31
N VAL A 31 -16.36 -1.39 1.93
CA VAL A 31 -17.82 -1.52 2.09
C VAL A 31 -18.36 -2.70 1.27
N LYS A 32 -17.91 -2.89 0.03
CA LYS A 32 -18.39 -3.98 -0.84
C LYS A 32 -18.08 -5.37 -0.30
N ILE A 33 -16.95 -5.53 0.40
CA ILE A 33 -16.56 -6.81 1.00
C ILE A 33 -17.05 -6.96 2.45
N GLY A 34 -17.75 -5.97 3.00
CA GLY A 34 -18.26 -5.99 4.37
C GLY A 34 -17.22 -5.73 5.45
N GLU A 35 -16.03 -5.27 5.10
CA GLU A 35 -14.90 -5.04 6.02
C GLU A 35 -14.53 -3.54 6.06
N PRO A 36 -15.29 -2.70 6.79
CA PRO A 36 -15.00 -1.27 6.87
C PRO A 36 -13.75 -1.01 7.71
N GLY A 37 -12.94 -0.01 7.30
CA GLY A 37 -11.78 0.46 8.07
C GLY A 37 -10.38 0.25 7.47
N PRO A 38 -10.10 -0.67 6.51
CA PRO A 38 -8.74 -0.82 6.02
C PRO A 38 -8.28 0.43 5.27
N THR A 39 -7.04 0.83 5.53
CA THR A 39 -6.37 1.95 4.88
C THR A 39 -5.33 1.45 3.86
N PRO A 40 -4.84 2.30 2.95
CA PRO A 40 -3.72 1.93 2.08
C PRO A 40 -2.47 1.43 2.83
N HIS A 41 -2.21 1.95 4.04
CA HIS A 41 -1.09 1.49 4.85
C HIS A 41 -1.31 0.08 5.39
N ASP A 42 -2.55 -0.31 5.70
CA ASP A 42 -2.87 -1.69 6.10
C ASP A 42 -2.57 -2.66 4.97
N LEU A 43 -2.95 -2.32 3.74
CA LEU A 43 -2.65 -3.15 2.57
C LEU A 43 -1.14 -3.34 2.37
N ARG A 44 -0.35 -2.28 2.63
CA ARG A 44 1.11 -2.37 2.59
C ARG A 44 1.66 -3.27 3.71
N ARG A 45 1.10 -3.20 4.92
CA ARG A 45 1.46 -4.11 6.03
C ARG A 45 1.12 -5.55 5.69
N THR A 46 -0.08 -5.80 5.15
CA THR A 46 -0.50 -7.14 4.69
C THR A 46 0.44 -7.68 3.62
N CYS A 47 0.85 -6.87 2.64
CA CYS A 47 1.84 -7.26 1.64
C CYS A 47 3.17 -7.68 2.28
N ALA A 48 3.63 -6.96 3.31
CA ALA A 48 4.82 -7.33 4.06
C ALA A 48 4.65 -8.67 4.79
N SER A 49 3.56 -8.85 5.53
CA SER A 49 3.26 -10.11 6.24
C SER A 49 3.15 -11.29 5.27
N LEU A 50 2.47 -11.12 4.13
CA LEU A 50 2.37 -12.16 3.10
C LEU A 50 3.74 -12.53 2.50
N ALA A 51 4.60 -11.55 2.27
CA ALA A 51 5.95 -11.81 1.77
C ALA A 51 6.78 -12.59 2.81
N VAL A 52 6.68 -12.26 4.09
CA VAL A 52 7.34 -13.02 5.17
C VAL A 52 6.81 -14.44 5.22
N SER A 53 5.49 -14.64 5.21
CA SER A 53 4.87 -15.97 5.19
C SER A 53 5.25 -16.80 3.96
N ALA A 54 5.56 -16.16 2.83
CA ALA A 54 6.07 -16.81 1.63
C ALA A 54 7.59 -17.09 1.66
N GLY A 55 8.28 -16.80 2.77
CA GLY A 55 9.71 -17.05 2.95
C GLY A 55 10.64 -15.95 2.42
N ALA A 56 10.14 -14.73 2.20
CA ALA A 56 10.98 -13.62 1.76
C ALA A 56 11.99 -13.24 2.85
N ASN A 57 13.27 -13.16 2.48
CA ASN A 57 14.30 -12.65 3.39
C ASN A 57 14.19 -11.13 3.57
N VAL A 58 14.74 -10.64 4.69
CA VAL A 58 14.67 -9.23 5.10
C VAL A 58 15.23 -8.28 4.04
N LYS A 59 16.32 -8.66 3.33
CA LYS A 59 16.90 -7.83 2.26
C LYS A 59 16.01 -7.74 1.03
N ALA A 60 15.26 -8.78 0.71
CA ALA A 60 14.27 -8.77 -0.38
C ALA A 60 13.05 -7.93 0.01
N LEU A 61 12.55 -8.09 1.23
CA LEU A 61 11.43 -7.31 1.77
C LEU A 61 11.75 -5.80 1.82
N GLN A 62 12.95 -5.43 2.27
CA GLN A 62 13.44 -4.05 2.26
C GLN A 62 13.43 -3.41 0.86
N ARG A 63 13.89 -4.16 -0.14
CA ARG A 63 13.90 -3.70 -1.53
C ARG A 63 12.48 -3.54 -2.06
N MET A 64 11.60 -4.51 -1.79
CA MET A 64 10.19 -4.46 -2.23
C MET A 64 9.43 -3.28 -1.62
N LEU A 65 9.62 -3.04 -0.32
CA LEU A 65 8.90 -1.99 0.40
C LEU A 65 9.51 -0.60 0.23
N GLY A 66 10.68 -0.48 -0.40
CA GLY A 66 11.49 0.73 -0.37
C GLY A 66 12.20 0.90 0.97
N HIS A 67 13.40 1.48 0.91
CA HIS A 67 14.40 1.57 1.99
C HIS A 67 13.92 2.13 3.36
N ALA A 68 12.68 2.60 3.47
CA ALA A 68 12.15 3.30 4.63
C ALA A 68 11.43 2.42 5.68
N SER A 69 11.22 1.11 5.47
CA SER A 69 10.13 0.42 6.21
C SER A 69 10.41 -0.95 6.79
N ALA A 70 11.64 -1.46 6.74
CA ALA A 70 11.94 -2.69 7.47
C ALA A 70 12.52 -2.45 8.87
N LYS A 71 12.67 -1.17 9.28
CA LYS A 71 13.29 -0.82 10.55
C LYS A 71 12.29 -0.62 11.70
N GLU A 72 10.99 -0.73 11.44
CA GLU A 72 9.97 -0.35 12.43
C GLU A 72 9.09 -1.47 12.97
N ASN A 73 9.28 -2.75 12.62
CA ASN A 73 8.70 -3.91 13.36
C ASN A 73 9.22 -5.23 12.76
N LEU A 74 10.50 -5.55 12.96
CA LEU A 74 11.01 -6.91 12.81
C LEU A 74 11.35 -7.49 14.20
N ASP A 75 10.45 -7.25 15.16
CA ASP A 75 10.58 -7.72 16.54
C ASP A 75 9.28 -8.43 17.00
N THR A 76 8.43 -8.84 16.04
CA THR A 76 7.14 -9.49 16.34
C THR A 76 6.75 -10.49 15.26
N TYR A 77 7.69 -11.37 14.93
CA TYR A 77 7.38 -12.62 14.24
C TYR A 77 8.23 -13.73 14.88
N GLU A 78 7.82 -14.13 16.09
CA GLU A 78 8.10 -15.43 16.69
C GLU A 78 6.81 -16.25 16.68
#